data_AF-A0A969BYS1-F1
#
_entry.id   AF-A0A969BYS1-F1
#
_cell.length_a   1.000
_cell.length_b   1.000
_cell.length_c   1.000
_cell.angle_alpha   90.00
_cell.angle_beta   90.00
_cell.angle_gamma   90.00
#
_symmetry.space_group_name_H-M   'P 1'
#
loop_
_entity.id
_entity.type
_entity.pdbx_description
1 polymer ?
#
loop_
_entity_poly.entity_id
_entity_poly.type
_entity_poly.pdbx_seq_one_letter_code
_entity_poly.pdbx_strand_id
1 'polypeptide(L)'
;MEGQRLQAQGEVLRSQGAVKDAQFQLEFATRQYERQKRLADEGAISANSLDEFLRKQQTAQQALRQAEAQGIQALAQVDQAEAQLTQAKAKREQSNSRRSSAQAQRKQQNQSGQQRGNCPGRGPGGGLGGPGEGGGKSPTGFRGAGAL
;
A
#
# COMPACT_ATOMS: atom_id res chain seq x y z
N MET A 1 0.38 5.15 -3.18
CA MET A 1 0.69 3.70 -3.07
C MET A 1 2.18 3.44 -3.21
N GLU A 2 2.86 3.93 -4.26
CA GLU A 2 4.32 3.74 -4.41
C GLU A 2 5.15 4.38 -3.27
N GLY A 3 4.72 5.54 -2.76
CA GLY A 3 5.36 6.18 -1.60
C GLY A 3 5.31 5.35 -0.31
N GLN A 4 4.23 4.58 -0.07
CA GLN A 4 4.13 3.70 1.10
C GLN A 4 5.07 2.49 0.97
N ARG A 5 5.20 1.92 -0.23
CA ARG A 5 6.17 0.83 -0.48
C ARG A 5 7.61 1.30 -0.23
N LEU A 6 7.96 2.49 -0.71
CA LEU A 6 9.30 3.07 -0.51
C LEU A 6 9.58 3.39 0.96
N GLN A 7 8.59 3.90 1.69
CA GLN A 7 8.70 4.12 3.14
C GLN A 7 8.93 2.82 3.90
N ALA A 8 8.13 1.79 3.62
CA ALA A 8 8.27 0.47 4.23
C ALA A 8 9.62 -0.19 3.90
N GLN A 9 10.12 -0.07 2.67
CA GLN A 9 11.46 -0.54 2.31
C GLN A 9 12.57 0.22 3.06
N GLY A 10 12.40 1.53 3.27
CA GLY A 10 13.30 2.31 4.11
C GLY A 10 13.31 1.87 5.57
N GLU A 11 12.17 1.45 6.10
CA GLU A 11 12.07 0.86 7.45
C GLU A 11 12.79 -0.48 7.55
N VAL A 12 12.70 -1.33 6.52
CA VAL A 12 13.46 -2.58 6.45
C VAL A 12 14.96 -2.31 6.55
N LEU A 13 15.49 -1.35 5.78
CA LEU A 13 16.92 -1.00 5.84
C LEU A 13 17.35 -0.50 7.22
N ARG A 14 16.53 0.35 7.87
CA ARG A 14 16.81 0.82 9.24
C ARG A 14 16.81 -0.33 10.24
N SER A 15 15.82 -1.22 10.16
CA SER A 15 15.73 -2.38 11.04
C SER A 15 16.91 -3.34 10.87
N GLN A 16 17.39 -3.54 9.64
CA GLN A 16 18.61 -4.32 9.38
C GLN A 16 19.85 -3.68 10.01
N GLY A 17 19.96 -2.35 9.95
CA GLY A 17 21.01 -1.61 10.66
C GLY A 17 20.94 -1.86 12.16
N ALA A 18 19.75 -1.70 12.76
CA ALA A 18 19.53 -1.96 14.18
C ALA A 18 19.86 -3.40 14.61
N VAL A 19 19.54 -4.40 13.77
CA VAL A 19 19.90 -5.80 14.00
C VAL A 19 21.42 -5.98 14.01
N LYS A 20 22.13 -5.42 13.02
CA LYS A 20 23.60 -5.48 12.98
C LYS A 20 24.23 -4.82 14.20
N ASP A 21 23.75 -3.65 14.58
CA ASP A 21 24.26 -2.94 15.76
C ASP A 21 24.03 -3.75 17.04
N ALA A 22 22.84 -4.35 17.20
CA ALA A 22 22.53 -5.22 18.33
C ALA A 22 23.36 -6.51 18.35
N GLN A 23 23.67 -7.09 17.18
CA GLN A 23 24.57 -8.23 17.07
C GLN A 23 25.98 -7.88 17.55
N PHE A 24 26.52 -6.74 17.12
CA PHE A 24 27.84 -6.27 17.58
C PHE A 24 27.86 -6.01 19.08
N GLN A 25 26.78 -5.43 19.64
CA GLN A 25 26.67 -5.22 21.08
C GLN A 25 26.65 -6.54 21.86
N LEU A 26 25.91 -7.54 21.37
CA LEU A 26 25.88 -8.87 21.98
C LEU A 26 27.24 -9.55 21.92
N GLU A 27 27.91 -9.49 20.77
CA GLU A 27 29.24 -10.06 20.60
C GLU A 27 30.25 -9.40 21.55
N PHE A 28 30.24 -8.07 21.63
CA PHE A 28 31.09 -7.33 22.55
C PHE A 28 30.81 -7.69 24.01
N ALA A 29 29.55 -7.71 24.43
CA ALA A 29 29.16 -8.08 25.79
C ALA A 29 29.56 -9.52 26.14
N THR A 30 29.43 -10.45 25.18
CA THR A 30 29.83 -11.85 25.33
C THR A 30 31.34 -11.96 25.54
N ARG A 31 32.15 -11.30 24.70
CA ARG A 31 33.62 -11.30 24.86
C ARG A 31 34.05 -10.71 26.19
N GLN A 32 33.39 -9.64 26.66
CA GLN A 32 33.66 -9.06 27.98
C GLN A 32 33.33 -10.03 29.11
N TYR A 33 32.16 -10.68 29.05
CA TYR A 33 31.77 -11.70 30.02
C TYR A 33 32.79 -12.85 30.05
N GLU A 34 33.17 -13.40 28.89
CA GLU A 34 34.14 -14.49 28.82
C GLU A 34 35.51 -14.10 29.38
N ARG A 35 35.98 -12.89 29.09
CA ARG A 35 37.24 -12.38 29.63
C ARG A 35 37.18 -12.29 31.17
N GLN A 36 36.11 -11.74 31.71
CA GLN A 36 35.95 -11.61 33.16
C GLN A 36 35.77 -12.96 33.83
N LYS A 37 35.13 -13.92 33.14
CA LYS A 37 34.98 -15.27 33.65
C LYS A 37 36.32 -15.93 33.85
N ARG A 38 37.23 -15.83 32.86
CA ARG A 38 38.61 -16.33 33.00
C ARG A 38 39.34 -15.70 34.18
N LEU A 39 39.23 -14.38 34.34
CA LEU A 39 39.86 -13.69 35.48
C LEU A 39 39.28 -14.13 36.83
N ALA A 40 37.98 -14.44 36.90
CA ALA A 40 37.36 -14.95 38.11
C ALA A 40 37.79 -16.40 38.40
N ASP A 41 37.86 -17.23 37.36
CA ASP A 41 38.33 -18.62 37.43
C ASP A 41 39.81 -18.68 37.89
N GLU A 42 40.62 -17.69 37.50
CA GLU A 42 42.02 -17.50 37.94
C GLU A 42 42.12 -16.90 39.35
N GLY A 43 41.00 -16.52 39.99
CA GLY A 43 40.97 -15.88 41.30
C GLY A 43 41.43 -14.42 41.31
N ALA A 44 41.66 -13.81 40.13
CA ALA A 44 42.10 -12.42 39.99
C ALA A 44 40.98 -11.41 40.31
N ILE A 45 39.70 -11.83 40.21
CA ILE A 45 38.54 -11.02 40.58
C ILE A 45 37.51 -11.85 41.37
N SER A 46 36.62 -11.16 42.08
CA SER A 46 35.49 -11.81 42.77
C SER A 46 34.42 -12.29 41.79
N ALA A 47 33.88 -13.48 42.02
CA ALA A 47 32.76 -14.03 41.25
C ALA A 47 31.52 -13.12 41.24
N ASN A 48 31.30 -12.30 42.27
CA ASN A 48 30.18 -11.35 42.30
C ASN A 48 30.27 -10.27 41.21
N SER A 49 31.46 -10.04 40.66
CA SER A 49 31.64 -9.10 39.55
C SER A 49 31.16 -9.66 38.20
N LEU A 50 31.03 -10.98 38.06
CA LEU A 50 30.53 -11.63 36.83
C LEU A 50 29.06 -11.35 36.55
N ASP A 51 28.25 -11.21 37.60
CA ASP A 51 26.81 -11.01 37.47
C ASP A 51 26.47 -9.75 36.67
N GLU A 52 27.27 -8.69 36.79
CA GLU A 52 27.06 -7.46 36.02
C GLU A 52 27.28 -7.70 34.52
N PHE A 53 28.31 -8.48 34.15
CA PHE A 53 28.61 -8.81 32.76
C PHE A 53 27.59 -9.79 32.18
N LEU A 54 27.12 -10.75 32.99
CA LEU A 54 26.04 -11.65 32.60
C LEU A 54 24.75 -10.88 32.32
N ARG A 55 24.39 -9.92 33.20
CA ARG A 55 23.24 -9.04 32.95
C ARG A 55 23.41 -8.22 31.68
N LYS A 56 24.60 -7.64 31.43
CA LYS A 56 24.89 -6.89 30.19
C LYS A 56 24.73 -7.77 28.95
N GLN A 57 25.20 -9.01 28.99
CA GLN A 57 25.02 -9.97 27.90
C GLN A 57 23.53 -10.29 27.66
N GLN A 58 22.78 -10.53 28.73
CA GLN A 58 21.34 -10.78 28.65
C GLN A 58 20.58 -9.58 28.07
N THR A 59 20.90 -8.36 28.51
CA THR A 59 20.32 -7.13 27.97
C THR A 59 20.63 -6.97 26.49
N ALA A 60 21.87 -7.22 26.06
CA ALA A 60 22.25 -7.17 24.65
C ALA A 60 21.51 -8.24 23.82
N GLN A 61 21.28 -9.42 24.39
CA GLN A 61 20.50 -10.49 23.74
C GLN A 61 19.02 -10.12 23.61
N GLN A 62 18.45 -9.40 24.59
CA GLN A 62 17.09 -8.87 24.50
C GLN A 62 17.00 -7.78 23.43
N ALA A 63 17.98 -6.87 23.37
CA ALA A 63 18.05 -5.84 22.35
C ALA A 63 18.10 -6.45 20.93
N LEU A 64 18.89 -7.52 20.74
CA LEU A 64 18.92 -8.24 19.46
C LEU A 64 17.55 -8.81 19.09
N ARG A 65 16.89 -9.52 20.02
CA ARG A 65 15.55 -10.06 19.78
C ARG A 65 14.52 -8.98 19.44
N GLN A 66 14.60 -7.83 20.09
CA GLN A 66 13.73 -6.70 19.81
C GLN A 66 13.99 -6.12 18.40
N ALA A 67 15.25 -5.95 18.01
CA ALA A 67 15.62 -5.47 16.68
C ALA A 67 15.18 -6.46 15.58
N GLU A 68 15.33 -7.77 15.80
CA GLU A 68 14.85 -8.80 14.88
C GLU A 68 13.33 -8.77 14.72
N ALA A 69 12.59 -8.62 15.83
CA ALA A 69 11.13 -8.50 15.79
C ALA A 69 10.68 -7.26 15.01
N GLN A 70 11.36 -6.12 15.17
CA GLN A 70 11.12 -4.92 14.38
C GLN A 70 11.40 -5.15 12.89
N GLY A 71 12.45 -5.90 12.56
CA GLY A 71 12.75 -6.29 11.18
C GLY A 71 11.65 -7.13 10.54
N ILE A 72 11.12 -8.12 11.26
CA ILE A 72 10.00 -8.94 10.81
C ILE A 72 8.74 -8.08 10.59
N GLN A 73 8.45 -7.15 11.49
CA GLN A 73 7.32 -6.23 11.33
C GLN A 73 7.49 -5.32 10.10
N ALA A 74 8.68 -4.78 9.87
CA ALA A 74 8.95 -3.95 8.69
C ALA A 74 8.79 -4.73 7.37
N LEU A 75 9.24 -5.99 7.33
CA LEU A 75 9.02 -6.88 6.18
C LEU A 75 7.53 -7.12 5.93
N ALA A 76 6.75 -7.43 6.98
CA ALA A 76 5.32 -7.63 6.86
C ALA A 76 4.59 -6.39 6.31
N GLN A 77 5.03 -5.18 6.67
CA GLN A 77 4.49 -3.94 6.12
C GLN A 77 4.79 -3.76 4.63
N VAL A 78 5.98 -4.16 4.17
CA VAL A 78 6.31 -4.17 2.74
C VAL A 78 5.39 -5.12 1.99
N ASP A 79 5.23 -6.34 2.47
CA ASP A 79 4.35 -7.35 1.86
C ASP A 79 2.90 -6.86 1.76
N GLN A 80 2.41 -6.22 2.83
CA GLN A 80 1.08 -5.64 2.85
C GLN A 80 0.93 -4.49 1.84
N ALA A 81 1.92 -3.59 1.74
CA ALA A 81 1.92 -2.49 0.78
C ALA A 81 1.94 -3.01 -0.68
N GLU A 82 2.69 -4.08 -0.94
CA GLU A 82 2.76 -4.73 -2.25
C GLU A 82 1.44 -5.42 -2.64
N ALA A 83 0.81 -6.12 -1.69
CA ALA A 83 -0.49 -6.72 -1.91
C ALA A 83 -1.57 -5.68 -2.26
N GLN A 84 -1.59 -4.55 -1.54
CA GLN A 84 -2.53 -3.47 -1.82
C GLN A 84 -2.27 -2.80 -3.18
N LEU A 85 -1.00 -2.61 -3.55
CA LEU A 85 -0.63 -2.05 -4.84
C LEU A 85 -1.03 -2.97 -5.99
N THR A 86 -0.86 -4.28 -5.82
CA THR A 86 -1.30 -5.29 -6.79
C THR A 86 -2.82 -5.29 -6.96
N GLN A 87 -3.57 -5.25 -5.85
CA GLN A 87 -5.03 -5.19 -5.88
C GLN A 87 -5.54 -3.89 -6.55
N ALA A 88 -4.89 -2.75 -6.29
CA ALA A 88 -5.22 -1.47 -6.90
C ALA A 88 -4.98 -1.47 -8.42
N LYS A 89 -3.88 -2.08 -8.89
CA LYS A 89 -3.59 -2.25 -10.32
C LYS A 89 -4.65 -3.10 -11.01
N ALA A 90 -4.99 -4.26 -10.45
CA ALA A 90 -6.02 -5.15 -10.99
C ALA A 90 -7.40 -4.46 -11.12
N LYS A 91 -7.81 -3.69 -10.10
CA LYS A 91 -9.06 -2.90 -10.13
C LYS A 91 -9.04 -1.80 -11.21
N ARG A 92 -7.88 -1.17 -11.44
CA ARG A 92 -7.72 -0.14 -12.48
C ARG A 92 -7.81 -0.74 -13.88
N GLU A 93 -7.15 -1.87 -14.12
CA GLU A 93 -7.24 -2.59 -15.40
C GLU A 93 -8.67 -3.06 -15.69
N GLN A 94 -9.36 -3.62 -14.70
CA GLN A 94 -10.75 -4.02 -14.85
C GLN A 94 -11.67 -2.83 -15.16
N SER A 95 -11.43 -1.67 -14.53
CA SER A 95 -12.18 -0.44 -14.79
C SER A 95 -11.92 0.10 -16.20
N ASN A 96 -10.67 0.04 -16.67
CA ASN A 96 -10.31 0.45 -18.03
C ASN A 96 -10.93 -0.46 -19.10
N SER A 97 -10.93 -1.78 -18.89
CA SER A 97 -11.56 -2.74 -19.81
C SER A 97 -13.08 -2.57 -19.91
N ARG A 98 -13.75 -2.23 -18.80
CA ARG A 98 -15.18 -1.89 -18.79
C ARG A 98 -15.49 -0.59 -19.54
N ARG A 99 -14.62 0.42 -19.41
CA ARG A 99 -14.75 1.69 -20.16
C ARG A 99 -14.51 1.49 -21.65
N SER A 100 -13.49 0.74 -22.05
CA SER A 100 -13.17 0.51 -23.47
C SER A 100 -14.26 -0.31 -24.17
N SER A 101 -14.80 -1.35 -23.53
CA SER A 101 -15.92 -2.13 -24.05
C SER A 101 -17.19 -1.30 -24.20
N ALA A 102 -17.56 -0.50 -23.19
CA ALA A 102 -18.71 0.41 -23.28
C ALA A 102 -18.55 1.47 -24.40
N GLN A 103 -17.32 1.96 -24.61
CA GLN A 103 -17.03 2.92 -25.68
C GLN A 103 -17.05 2.27 -27.07
N ALA A 104 -16.59 1.02 -27.19
CA ALA A 104 -16.68 0.24 -28.44
C ALA A 104 -18.14 -0.08 -28.81
N GLN A 105 -18.97 -0.46 -27.83
CA GLN A 105 -20.39 -0.76 -28.03
C GLN A 105 -21.19 0.45 -28.51
N ARG A 106 -20.90 1.65 -27.98
CA ARG A 106 -21.52 2.91 -28.43
C ARG A 106 -21.15 3.27 -29.87
N LYS A 107 -19.92 2.98 -30.33
CA LYS A 107 -19.51 3.23 -31.71
C LYS A 107 -20.25 2.32 -32.72
N GLN A 108 -20.47 1.06 -32.37
CA GLN A 108 -21.21 0.12 -33.23
C GLN A 108 -22.71 0.47 -33.32
N GLN A 109 -23.34 0.88 -32.21
CA GLN A 109 -24.73 1.35 -32.25
C GLN A 109 -24.90 2.60 -33.14
N ASN A 110 -24.01 3.59 -33.03
CA ASN A 110 -24.09 4.78 -33.89
C ASN A 110 -23.82 4.49 -35.37
N GLN A 111 -22.97 3.52 -35.72
CA GLN A 111 -22.75 3.12 -37.12
C GLN A 111 -23.93 2.35 -37.71
N SER A 112 -24.59 1.48 -36.93
CA SER A 112 -25.78 0.76 -37.38
C SER A 112 -27.02 1.66 -37.56
N GLY A 113 -27.07 2.82 -36.87
CA GLY A 113 -28.12 3.81 -37.03
C GLY A 113 -28.00 4.67 -38.29
N GLN A 114 -26.79 4.93 -38.79
CA GLN A 114 -26.58 5.75 -39.99
C GLN A 114 -26.84 5.01 -41.31
N GLN A 115 -26.86 3.68 -41.33
CA GLN A 115 -27.13 2.91 -42.56
C GLN A 115 -28.62 2.67 -42.85
N ARG A 116 -29.55 3.10 -41.98
CA ARG A 116 -31.00 3.07 -42.25
C ARG A 116 -31.55 4.36 -42.90
N GLY A 117 -30.72 5.04 -43.70
CA GLY A 117 -31.09 6.29 -44.36
C GLY A 117 -31.16 6.25 -45.89
N ASN A 118 -30.94 5.10 -46.55
CA ASN A 118 -31.05 5.02 -48.00
C ASN A 118 -32.48 4.65 -48.41
N CYS A 119 -33.39 5.64 -48.35
CA CYS A 119 -34.70 5.58 -48.97
C CYS A 119 -34.61 6.27 -50.35
N PRO A 120 -34.58 5.52 -51.47
CA PRO A 120 -34.62 6.12 -52.79
C PRO A 120 -36.06 6.53 -53.14
N GLY A 121 -36.29 7.83 -53.28
CA GLY A 121 -37.32 8.45 -54.12
C GLY A 121 -38.79 8.32 -53.72
N ARG A 122 -39.44 9.45 -53.40
CA ARG A 122 -40.80 9.80 -53.87
C ARG A 122 -41.21 11.24 -53.50
N GLY A 123 -41.28 12.12 -54.52
CA GLY A 123 -42.29 13.19 -54.66
C GLY A 123 -42.14 14.50 -53.85
N PRO A 124 -42.37 15.68 -54.47
CA PRO A 124 -42.55 16.93 -53.74
C PRO A 124 -44.02 17.02 -53.30
N GLY A 125 -44.26 17.06 -52.00
CA GLY A 125 -45.60 17.22 -51.43
C GLY A 125 -45.50 18.12 -50.21
N GLY A 126 -46.06 19.32 -50.31
CA GLY A 126 -46.06 20.34 -49.27
C GLY A 126 -46.69 19.86 -47.96
N GLY A 127 -46.17 20.40 -46.88
CA GLY A 127 -46.71 20.21 -45.53
C GLY A 127 -46.21 21.33 -44.64
N LEU A 128 -47.02 22.39 -44.55
CA LEU A 128 -46.91 23.45 -43.55
C LEU A 128 -47.21 22.89 -42.16
N GLY A 129 -46.41 23.28 -41.17
CA GLY A 129 -46.61 23.03 -39.75
C GLY A 129 -45.24 22.80 -39.09
N GLY A 130 -44.70 23.67 -38.24
CA GLY A 130 -45.17 24.77 -37.42
C GLY A 130 -44.12 24.89 -36.29
N PRO A 131 -43.76 26.08 -35.79
CA PRO A 131 -42.69 26.20 -34.81
C PRO A 131 -43.22 25.85 -33.40
N GLY A 132 -42.71 24.76 -32.83
CA GLY A 132 -42.88 24.43 -31.42
C GLY A 132 -41.64 24.85 -30.62
N GLU A 133 -41.62 26.11 -30.20
CA GLU A 133 -40.75 26.60 -29.13
C GLU A 133 -41.17 26.03 -27.76
N GLY A 134 -40.18 25.84 -26.89
CA GLY A 134 -40.36 25.66 -25.44
C GLY A 134 -39.88 24.28 -24.96
N GLY A 135 -38.96 24.17 -24.00
CA GLY A 135 -38.29 25.16 -23.19
C GLY A 135 -37.35 24.39 -22.25
N GLY A 136 -36.11 24.86 -22.15
CA GLY A 136 -35.23 24.43 -21.06
C GLY A 136 -35.73 25.00 -19.74
N LYS A 137 -35.65 24.19 -18.68
CA LYS A 137 -35.43 24.57 -17.27
C LYS A 137 -35.52 23.30 -16.39
N SER A 138 -34.36 22.74 -16.06
CA SER A 138 -34.09 22.34 -14.66
C SER A 138 -33.61 23.61 -13.94
N PRO A 139 -33.62 23.77 -12.59
CA PRO A 139 -33.78 22.78 -11.53
C PRO A 139 -34.72 23.24 -10.38
N THR A 140 -35.20 22.34 -9.52
CA THR A 140 -35.43 22.61 -8.08
C THR A 140 -35.92 21.34 -7.38
N GLY A 141 -35.20 20.93 -6.35
CA GLY A 141 -35.52 19.75 -5.54
C GLY A 141 -34.62 19.65 -4.31
N PHE A 142 -34.58 20.73 -3.53
CA PHE A 142 -33.98 20.79 -2.21
C PHE A 142 -35.04 20.35 -1.18
N ARG A 143 -34.77 19.31 -0.38
CA ARG A 143 -35.06 19.21 1.07
C ARG A 143 -34.90 17.76 1.54
N GLY A 144 -34.02 17.58 2.51
CA GLY A 144 -33.84 16.34 3.27
C GLY A 144 -32.84 16.56 4.39
N ALA A 145 -33.07 17.61 5.19
CA ALA A 145 -32.39 17.80 6.45
C ALA A 145 -33.15 17.04 7.54
N GLY A 146 -32.42 16.25 8.32
CA GLY A 146 -32.57 16.23 9.77
C GLY A 146 -33.28 15.03 10.41
N ALA A 147 -32.78 14.75 11.62
CA ALA A 147 -33.27 13.88 12.68
C ALA A 147 -32.86 12.40 12.55
N LEU A 148 -32.13 11.79 13.48
CA LEU A 148 -31.65 12.13 14.83
C LEU A 148 -30.41 11.26 15.10
#